data_AF-A0A9P3HB20-F1
#
_entry.id   AF-A0A9P3HB20-F1
#
_cell.length_a   1.000
_cell.length_b   1.000
_cell.length_c   1.000
_cell.angle_alpha   90.00
_cell.angle_beta   90.00
_cell.angle_gamma   90.00
#
_symmetry.space_group_name_H-M   'P 1'
#
loop_
_entity.id
_entity.type
_entity.pdbx_description
1 polymer ?
#
loop_
_entity_poly.entity_id
_entity_poly.type
_entity_poly.pdbx_seq_one_letter_code
_entity_poly.pdbx_strand_id
1 'polypeptide(L)'
;MRINYFVVPLFTLAAVMADPTEKQLAADIDAILCDLKAHTPEWYSCVSCCQGKLPYETHGNKNPYAETRDVLYKDPAFNQNTQDQECKERDAFVEQLKVNMLDLKSDLKAAYSTAAGMQTFFEKKYECFLGCNKTPIDTAACTGF
;
A
#
# COMPACT_ATOMS: atom_id res chain seq x y z
N MET A 1 24.10 -8.38 7.56
CA MET A 1 23.51 -7.60 6.46
C MET A 1 22.15 -7.11 6.96
N ARG A 2 22.05 -5.85 7.41
CA ARG A 2 20.81 -5.28 7.95
C ARG A 2 19.99 -4.77 6.77
N ILE A 3 18.97 -5.52 6.37
CA ILE A 3 18.00 -5.03 5.39
C ILE A 3 17.22 -3.92 6.13
N ASN A 4 17.39 -2.69 5.68
CA ASN A 4 16.64 -1.53 6.17
C ASN A 4 15.19 -1.70 5.72
N TYR A 5 14.41 -2.47 6.48
CA TYR A 5 12.97 -2.61 6.29
C TYR A 5 12.22 -1.32 6.64
N PHE A 6 12.85 -0.42 7.40
CA PHE A 6 12.29 0.85 7.81
C PHE A 6 11.97 1.71 6.59
N VAL A 7 10.66 1.90 6.36
CA VAL A 7 10.12 2.84 5.36
C VAL A 7 10.34 2.40 3.93
N VAL A 8 9.71 1.29 3.55
CA VAL A 8 9.49 0.98 2.14
C VAL A 8 8.00 1.06 1.86
N PRO A 9 7.43 2.23 1.51
CA PRO A 9 6.14 2.26 0.82
C PRO A 9 6.18 1.28 -0.35
N LEU A 10 5.07 0.61 -0.66
CA LEU A 10 5.00 -0.39 -1.76
C LEU A 10 5.66 0.07 -3.07
N PHE A 11 5.55 1.36 -3.40
CA PHE A 11 6.16 1.99 -4.57
C PHE A 11 7.71 2.07 -4.52
N THR A 12 8.29 1.98 -3.33
CA THR A 12 9.74 1.93 -3.09
C THR A 12 10.28 0.53 -2.89
N LEU A 13 9.45 -0.53 -2.88
CA LEU A 13 9.95 -1.92 -2.88
C LEU A 13 10.89 -2.15 -4.06
N ALA A 14 10.57 -1.55 -5.21
CA ALA A 14 11.39 -1.59 -6.41
C ALA A 14 12.78 -0.95 -6.24
N ALA A 15 12.92 0.05 -5.36
CA ALA A 15 14.15 0.81 -5.17
C ALA A 15 15.10 0.19 -4.14
N VAL A 16 14.61 -0.71 -3.26
CA VAL A 16 15.39 -1.22 -2.11
C VAL A 16 15.88 -2.67 -2.27
N MET A 17 15.35 -3.48 -3.21
CA MET A 17 15.53 -4.94 -3.09
C MET A 17 16.20 -5.64 -4.29
N ALA A 18 17.06 -6.60 -3.95
CA ALA A 18 17.92 -7.37 -4.85
C ALA A 18 17.22 -8.57 -5.50
N ASP A 19 15.99 -8.90 -5.09
CA ASP A 19 15.23 -10.04 -5.58
C ASP A 19 14.35 -9.66 -6.80
N PRO A 20 14.47 -10.36 -7.95
CA PRO A 20 13.62 -10.14 -9.12
C PRO A 20 12.11 -10.33 -8.87
N THR A 21 11.72 -11.20 -7.93
CA THR A 21 10.31 -11.50 -7.65
C THR A 21 9.60 -10.33 -6.99
N GLU A 22 10.24 -9.69 -6.02
CA GLU A 22 9.71 -8.52 -5.30
C GLU A 22 9.56 -7.30 -6.21
N LYS A 23 10.44 -7.16 -7.21
CA LYS A 23 10.31 -6.14 -8.27
C LYS A 23 9.08 -6.36 -9.13
N GLN A 24 8.79 -7.61 -9.50
CA GLN A 24 7.61 -7.94 -10.27
C GLN A 24 6.32 -7.67 -9.47
N LEU A 25 6.29 -8.06 -8.19
CA LEU A 25 5.15 -7.77 -7.30
C LEU A 25 4.87 -6.27 -7.20
N ALA A 26 5.92 -5.45 -7.05
CA ALA A 26 5.80 -4.00 -7.02
C ALA A 26 5.25 -3.45 -8.34
N ALA A 27 5.78 -3.89 -9.49
CA ALA A 27 5.33 -3.46 -10.81
C ALA A 27 3.86 -3.84 -11.10
N ASP A 28 3.41 -5.01 -10.67
CA ASP A 28 2.03 -5.45 -10.86
C ASP A 28 1.04 -4.65 -10.01
N ILE A 29 1.37 -4.39 -8.74
CA ILE A 29 0.55 -3.52 -7.87
C ILE A 29 0.46 -2.12 -8.45
N ASP A 30 1.58 -1.64 -8.98
CA ASP A 30 1.67 -0.34 -9.60
C ASP A 30 0.76 -0.19 -10.82
N ALA A 31 0.73 -1.22 -11.67
CA ALA A 31 -0.16 -1.29 -12.82
C ALA A 31 -1.65 -1.29 -12.39
N ILE A 32 -1.99 -1.91 -11.26
CA ILE A 32 -3.36 -1.90 -10.71
C ILE A 32 -3.71 -0.50 -10.19
N LEU A 33 -2.81 0.11 -9.41
CA LEU A 33 -3.03 1.43 -8.83
C LEU A 33 -3.17 2.50 -9.92
N CYS A 34 -2.46 2.35 -11.04
CA CYS A 34 -2.52 3.26 -12.17
C CYS A 34 -3.31 2.77 -13.38
N ASP A 35 -4.23 1.80 -13.19
CA ASP A 35 -5.26 1.53 -14.18
C ASP A 35 -6.34 2.60 -14.12
N LEU A 36 -6.13 3.71 -14.84
CA LEU A 36 -7.00 4.91 -14.86
C LEU A 36 -8.34 4.71 -15.60
N LYS A 37 -8.74 3.46 -15.85
CA LYS A 37 -10.09 3.16 -16.33
C LYS A 37 -11.10 3.47 -15.24
N ALA A 38 -12.35 3.70 -15.65
CA ALA A 38 -13.43 3.84 -14.69
C ALA A 38 -13.67 2.51 -13.97
N HIS A 39 -13.59 2.52 -12.64
CA HIS A 39 -13.86 1.36 -11.77
C HIS A 39 -15.10 1.60 -10.91
N THR A 40 -15.65 0.53 -10.33
CA THR A 40 -16.80 0.65 -9.43
C THR A 40 -16.36 1.11 -8.03
N PRO A 41 -17.27 1.66 -7.20
CA PRO A 41 -16.95 2.04 -5.81
C PRO A 41 -16.37 0.87 -4.98
N GLU A 42 -16.80 -0.36 -5.25
CA GLU A 42 -16.32 -1.57 -4.56
C GLU A 42 -14.84 -1.83 -4.87
N TRP A 43 -14.42 -1.63 -6.13
CA TRP A 43 -13.01 -1.74 -6.51
C TRP A 43 -12.16 -0.71 -5.77
N TYR A 44 -12.59 0.56 -5.78
CA TYR A 44 -11.89 1.64 -5.08
C TYR A 44 -11.77 1.36 -3.58
N SER A 45 -12.86 0.90 -2.95
CA SER A 45 -12.86 0.51 -1.55
C SER A 45 -11.92 -0.67 -1.28
N CYS A 46 -11.89 -1.68 -2.16
CA CYS A 46 -11.00 -2.83 -2.05
C CYS A 46 -9.52 -2.40 -2.13
N VAL A 47 -9.17 -1.58 -3.11
CA VAL A 47 -7.80 -1.07 -3.30
C VAL A 47 -7.35 -0.21 -2.12
N SER A 48 -8.19 0.70 -1.65
CA SER A 48 -7.94 1.51 -0.44
C SER A 48 -7.63 0.65 0.78
N CYS A 49 -8.39 -0.44 0.94
CA CYS A 49 -8.21 -1.41 2.00
C CYS A 49 -6.88 -2.17 1.87
N CYS A 50 -6.51 -2.62 0.67
CA CYS A 50 -5.20 -3.24 0.43
C CYS A 50 -4.04 -2.28 0.67
N GLN A 51 -4.15 -1.00 0.29
CA GLN A 51 -3.15 0.03 0.59
C GLN A 51 -2.93 0.17 2.11
N GLY A 52 -4.02 0.29 2.87
CA GLY A 52 -4.00 0.53 4.32
C GLY A 52 -3.50 -0.64 5.17
N LYS A 53 -3.31 -1.83 4.59
CA LYS A 53 -2.71 -2.96 5.29
C LYS A 53 -1.20 -2.76 5.43
N LEU A 54 -0.70 -2.72 6.67
CA LEU A 54 0.69 -2.43 7.00
C LEU A 54 1.31 -3.51 7.90
N PRO A 55 2.63 -3.74 7.78
CA PRO A 55 3.33 -4.66 8.66
C PRO A 55 3.70 -4.01 10.01
N TYR A 56 3.52 -2.69 10.13
CA TYR A 56 3.79 -1.90 11.33
C TYR A 56 2.53 -1.70 12.17
N GLU A 57 2.73 -1.51 13.47
CA GLU A 57 1.73 -0.92 14.34
C GLU A 57 1.54 0.56 13.97
N THR A 58 0.33 1.09 14.07
CA THR A 58 0.08 2.51 13.79
C THR A 58 -0.48 3.22 15.01
N HIS A 59 -0.18 4.50 15.16
CA HIS A 59 -0.81 5.31 16.19
C HIS A 59 -2.28 5.49 15.83
N GLY A 60 -3.18 5.10 16.75
CA GLY A 60 -4.62 5.29 16.58
C GLY A 60 -5.23 4.61 15.35
N ASN A 61 -4.62 3.53 14.84
CA ASN A 61 -5.06 2.83 13.62
C ASN A 61 -5.11 3.72 12.36
N LYS A 62 -4.26 4.74 12.30
CA LYS A 62 -4.15 5.63 11.14
C LYS A 62 -3.65 4.89 9.89
N ASN A 63 -4.22 5.23 8.73
CA ASN A 63 -3.79 4.75 7.43
C ASN A 63 -2.94 5.85 6.74
N PRO A 64 -1.62 5.67 6.60
CA PRO A 64 -0.73 6.68 6.04
C PRO A 64 -1.03 7.00 4.58
N TYR A 65 -1.61 6.06 3.80
CA TYR A 65 -2.03 6.34 2.42
C TYR A 65 -3.19 7.33 2.38
N ALA A 66 -4.17 7.17 3.28
CA ALA A 66 -5.27 8.12 3.39
C ALA A 66 -4.79 9.49 3.90
N GLU A 67 -3.86 9.51 4.86
CA GLU A 67 -3.22 10.76 5.31
C GLU A 67 -2.43 11.42 4.19
N THR A 68 -1.74 10.66 3.33
CA THR A 68 -0.99 11.21 2.19
C THR A 68 -1.92 11.90 1.20
N ARG A 69 -3.04 11.24 0.85
CA ARG A 69 -4.03 11.87 -0.04
C ARG A 69 -4.69 13.08 0.58
N ASP A 70 -5.00 13.06 1.88
CA ASP A 70 -5.57 14.22 2.56
C ASP A 70 -4.60 15.42 2.56
N VAL A 71 -3.31 15.15 2.80
CA VAL A 71 -2.27 16.20 2.77
C VAL A 71 -2.16 16.81 1.37
N LEU A 72 -2.00 15.99 0.34
CA LEU A 72 -1.70 16.44 -1.03
C LEU A 72 -2.95 16.92 -1.77
N TYR A 73 -4.06 16.21 -1.65
CA TYR A 73 -5.24 16.36 -2.52
C TYR A 73 -6.50 16.83 -1.78
N LYS A 74 -6.45 16.95 -0.44
CA LYS A 74 -7.60 17.31 0.40
C LYS A 74 -8.78 16.34 0.30
N ASP A 75 -8.48 15.08 -0.01
CA ASP A 75 -9.45 13.98 -0.05
C ASP A 75 -8.76 12.69 0.44
N PRO A 76 -9.11 12.14 1.61
CA PRO A 76 -8.49 10.92 2.13
C PRO A 76 -8.94 9.65 1.38
N ALA A 77 -10.05 9.69 0.65
CA ALA A 77 -10.60 8.53 -0.02
C ALA A 77 -9.75 8.16 -1.23
N PHE A 78 -9.63 6.86 -1.52
CA PHE A 78 -9.13 6.42 -2.81
C PHE A 78 -10.33 6.30 -3.75
N ASN A 79 -10.41 7.18 -4.75
CA ASN A 79 -11.43 7.22 -5.80
C ASN A 79 -10.76 7.58 -7.14
N GLN A 80 -11.55 7.73 -8.21
CA GLN A 80 -11.02 8.05 -9.54
C GLN A 80 -10.15 9.32 -9.55
N ASN A 81 -10.57 10.39 -8.86
CA ASN A 81 -9.84 11.66 -8.87
C ASN A 81 -8.51 11.55 -8.13
N THR A 82 -8.50 10.93 -6.95
CA THR A 82 -7.27 10.74 -6.18
C THR A 82 -6.35 9.71 -6.83
N GLN A 83 -6.89 8.68 -7.48
CA GLN A 83 -6.11 7.72 -8.26
C GLN A 83 -5.37 8.41 -9.40
N ASP A 84 -6.08 9.21 -10.19
CA ASP A 84 -5.49 10.01 -11.27
C ASP A 84 -4.35 10.91 -10.77
N GLN A 85 -4.54 11.56 -9.61
CA GLN A 85 -3.53 12.41 -8.99
C GLN A 85 -2.35 11.60 -8.44
N GLU A 86 -2.59 10.51 -7.72
CA GLU A 86 -1.54 9.58 -7.25
C GLU A 86 -0.65 9.08 -8.39
N CYS A 87 -1.22 8.81 -9.56
CA CYS A 87 -0.48 8.34 -10.72
C CYS A 87 0.26 9.45 -11.46
N LYS A 88 -0.30 10.66 -11.54
CA LYS A 88 0.36 11.83 -12.16
C LYS A 88 1.49 12.39 -11.29
N GLU A 89 1.28 12.42 -9.98
CA GLU A 89 2.15 13.04 -8.98
C GLU A 89 2.85 12.00 -8.11
N ARG A 90 3.18 10.85 -8.70
CA ARG A 90 3.67 9.68 -7.98
C ARG A 90 4.86 9.99 -7.07
N ASP A 91 5.86 10.71 -7.57
CA ASP A 91 7.06 10.99 -6.79
C ASP A 91 6.71 11.80 -5.54
N ALA A 92 5.84 12.81 -5.67
CA ALA A 92 5.36 13.59 -4.54
C ALA A 92 4.55 12.74 -3.55
N PHE A 93 3.69 11.87 -4.07
CA PHE A 93 2.93 10.92 -3.24
C PHE A 93 3.84 9.99 -2.44
N VAL A 94 4.87 9.43 -3.08
CA VAL A 94 5.83 8.53 -2.43
C VAL A 94 6.64 9.24 -1.36
N GLU A 95 7.13 10.45 -1.64
CA GLU A 95 7.89 11.23 -0.65
C GLU A 95 7.02 11.59 0.56
N GLN A 96 5.79 12.05 0.35
CA GLN A 96 4.89 12.35 1.46
C GLN A 96 4.47 11.09 2.23
N LEU A 97 4.29 9.95 1.55
CA LEU A 97 4.00 8.68 2.19
C LEU A 97 5.14 8.22 3.10
N LYS A 98 6.40 8.44 2.72
CA LYS A 98 7.55 8.16 3.61
C LYS A 98 7.47 8.98 4.90
N VAL A 99 7.14 10.27 4.80
CA VAL A 99 6.95 11.15 5.96
C VAL A 99 5.84 10.61 6.86
N ASN A 100 4.67 10.32 6.29
CA ASN A 100 3.53 9.81 7.06
C ASN A 100 3.81 8.42 7.68
N MET A 101 4.64 7.60 7.05
CA MET A 101 5.06 6.32 7.61
C MET A 101 6.07 6.46 8.77
N LEU A 102 6.90 7.50 8.77
CA LEU A 102 7.82 7.80 9.89
C LEU A 102 7.07 8.23 11.16
N ASP A 103 5.89 8.83 10.99
CA ASP A 103 5.02 9.26 12.10
C ASP A 103 4.21 8.10 12.72
N LEU A 104 4.30 6.87 12.18
CA LEU A 104 3.68 5.67 12.73
C LEU A 104 4.61 5.00 13.75
N LYS A 105 4.06 4.10 14.59
CA LYS A 105 4.89 3.36 15.55
C LYS A 105 5.97 2.62 14.77
N SER A 106 7.22 2.77 15.19
CA SER A 106 8.38 2.13 14.57
C SER A 106 8.38 0.61 14.66
N ASP A 107 7.43 0.03 15.43
CA ASP A 107 7.39 -1.38 15.74
C ASP A 107 6.64 -2.17 14.66
N LEU A 108 7.31 -3.21 14.15
CA LEU A 108 6.66 -4.25 13.36
C LEU A 108 5.66 -5.00 14.24
N LYS A 109 4.52 -5.38 13.66
CA LYS A 109 3.63 -6.38 14.25
C LYS A 109 4.41 -7.67 14.46
N ALA A 110 4.16 -8.36 15.58
CA ALA A 110 4.92 -9.55 15.97
C ALA A 110 5.02 -10.61 14.84
N ALA A 111 3.94 -10.81 14.07
CA ALA A 111 3.86 -11.75 12.96
C ALA A 111 4.84 -11.44 11.80
N TYR A 112 5.32 -10.20 11.68
CA TYR A 112 6.18 -9.72 10.59
C TYR A 112 7.57 -9.32 11.07
N SER A 113 7.95 -9.69 12.29
CA SER A 113 9.27 -9.40 12.87
C SER A 113 10.43 -10.22 12.27
N THR A 114 10.12 -11.18 11.39
CA THR A 114 11.10 -12.05 10.73
C THR A 114 11.09 -11.84 9.21
N ALA A 115 12.18 -12.20 8.53
CA ALA A 115 12.25 -12.14 7.06
C ALA A 115 11.13 -12.96 6.39
N ALA A 116 10.86 -14.17 6.89
CA ALA A 116 9.75 -14.99 6.41
C ALA A 116 8.38 -14.34 6.65
N GLY A 117 8.18 -13.73 7.82
CA GLY A 117 6.96 -12.98 8.13
C GLY A 117 6.75 -11.78 7.22
N MET A 118 7.80 -11.02 6.92
CA MET A 118 7.75 -9.91 5.97
C MET A 118 7.45 -10.38 4.55
N GLN A 119 8.06 -11.48 4.10
CA GLN A 119 7.75 -12.08 2.80
C GLN A 119 6.28 -12.47 2.71
N THR A 120 5.75 -13.19 3.71
CA THR A 120 4.32 -13.55 3.78
C THR A 120 3.42 -12.31 3.77
N PHE A 121 3.82 -11.22 4.43
CA PHE A 121 3.06 -9.97 4.38
C PHE A 121 2.97 -9.42 2.94
N PHE A 122 4.08 -9.38 2.21
CA PHE A 122 4.10 -8.87 0.83
C PHE A 122 3.32 -9.76 -0.13
N GLU A 123 3.45 -11.08 -0.03
CA GLU A 123 2.69 -12.04 -0.83
C GLU A 123 1.17 -11.84 -0.63
N LYS A 124 0.72 -11.82 0.63
CA LYS A 124 -0.70 -11.59 0.94
C LYS A 124 -1.18 -10.19 0.53
N LYS A 125 -0.32 -9.17 0.61
CA LYS A 125 -0.65 -7.82 0.15
C LYS A 125 -0.83 -7.78 -1.37
N TYR A 126 0.03 -8.46 -2.11
CA TYR A 126 -0.10 -8.63 -3.54
C TYR A 126 -1.37 -9.39 -3.93
N GLU A 127 -1.66 -10.51 -3.26
CA GLU A 127 -2.89 -11.28 -3.44
C GLU A 127 -4.15 -10.43 -3.21
N CYS A 128 -4.11 -9.51 -2.22
CA CYS A 128 -5.18 -8.55 -1.97
C CYS A 128 -5.45 -7.67 -3.20
N PHE A 129 -4.41 -7.04 -3.76
CA PHE A 129 -4.56 -6.19 -4.96
C PHE A 129 -5.03 -6.97 -6.18
N LEU A 130 -4.48 -8.17 -6.40
CA LEU A 130 -4.95 -9.05 -7.48
C LEU A 130 -6.41 -9.45 -7.31
N GLY A 131 -6.85 -9.70 -6.07
CA GLY A 131 -8.23 -9.97 -5.72
C GLY A 131 -9.15 -8.83 -6.15
N CYS A 132 -8.81 -7.59 -5.77
CA CYS A 132 -9.58 -6.40 -6.17
C CYS A 132 -9.72 -6.28 -7.69
N ASN A 133 -8.68 -6.61 -8.45
CA ASN A 133 -8.68 -6.47 -9.90
C ASN A 133 -9.47 -7.57 -10.64
N LYS A 134 -9.59 -8.79 -10.05
CA LYS A 134 -10.29 -9.93 -10.68
C LYS A 134 -11.75 -10.02 -10.28
N THR A 135 -12.03 -9.86 -8.99
CA THR A 135 -13.37 -9.94 -8.40
C THR A 135 -13.41 -9.00 -7.21
N PRO A 136 -13.94 -7.77 -7.34
CA PRO A 136 -14.04 -6.85 -6.20
C PRO A 136 -14.81 -7.54 -5.06
N ILE A 137 -14.11 -7.88 -3.98
CA ILE A 137 -14.69 -8.62 -2.86
C ILE A 137 -15.41 -7.64 -1.96
N ASP A 138 -16.53 -8.08 -1.38
CA ASP A 138 -17.22 -7.38 -0.31
C ASP A 138 -16.24 -6.98 0.82
N THR A 139 -16.34 -5.72 1.24
CA THR A 139 -15.52 -5.02 2.24
C THR A 139 -15.40 -5.72 3.60
N ALA A 140 -16.20 -6.75 3.87
CA ALA A 140 -16.07 -7.64 5.02
C ALA A 140 -14.70 -8.36 5.10
N ALA A 141 -13.96 -8.50 3.99
CA ALA A 141 -12.60 -9.04 3.97
C ALA A 141 -11.52 -8.05 4.46
N CYS A 142 -11.88 -6.81 4.78
CA CYS A 142 -10.96 -5.82 5.33
C CYS A 142 -10.57 -6.06 6.80
N THR A 143 -11.28 -6.96 7.49
CA THR A 143 -10.84 -7.47 8.78
C THR A 143 -9.84 -8.62 8.59
N GLY A 144 -8.64 -8.45 9.11
CA GLY A 144 -7.67 -9.54 9.23
C GLY A 144 -6.42 -9.31 8.40
N PHE A 145 -5.32 -9.13 9.14
CA PHE A 145 -3.99 -9.54 8.76
C PHE A 145 -3.38 -10.24 9.97
#